data_AF-F5Z815-F1
#
_entry.id   AF-F5Z815-F1
#
_cell.length_a   1.000
_cell.length_b   1.000
_cell.length_c   1.000
_cell.angle_alpha   90.00
_cell.angle_beta   90.00
_cell.angle_gamma   90.00
#
_symmetry.space_group_name_H-M   'P 1'
#
loop_
_entity.id
_entity.type
_entity.pdbx_description
1 polymer ?
#
loop_
_entity_poly.entity_id
_entity_poly.type
_entity_poly.pdbx_seq_one_letter_code
_entity_poly.pdbx_strand_id
1 'polypeptide(L)'
;MFKKIGFITLTVIFCITSFIIWFFSLLGNELKTDYSQQQPKDIRYILEGVNVSRGRILAVLTSEDTLGATGKSTGYELTELARAFYVFQANGFTVDIASVEGGEPSMVVDADDMGKFDYAFLNDEKAMFKVKNSFAIKRANLAIYDAIYFVGGKGAMFDFASDVSIKAAVSYFWQTNKVIAAVCHGPAAFVDVVSDTGEYFVENKQVSAFTNSEELFFIPDAKNIFPFLLETKLREQSATFIAGENYLNQVSVHDNLITGQNPWSVWEVAEETIKALGYEPLPRVKTPEENSVQILKIFVTQGYESALRVISELNQTPNTNISRLTIATHALVAGIKGKLYKSSQLLMLLNAVE
;
A
#
# COMPACT_ATOMS: atom_id res chain seq x y z
N MET A 1 -34.06 40.04 6.88
CA MET A 1 -32.74 39.37 6.88
C MET A 1 -32.87 37.84 6.87
N PHE A 2 -33.68 37.25 7.76
CA PHE A 2 -33.90 35.79 7.85
C PHE A 2 -34.38 35.09 6.56
N LYS A 3 -35.28 35.70 5.76
CA LYS A 3 -35.72 35.12 4.47
C LYS A 3 -34.62 35.01 3.41
N LYS A 4 -33.67 35.97 3.37
CA LYS A 4 -32.53 35.94 2.43
C LYS A 4 -31.49 34.89 2.84
N ILE A 5 -31.25 34.75 4.14
CA ILE A 5 -30.36 33.72 4.69
C ILE A 5 -30.95 32.33 4.41
N GLY A 6 -32.24 32.12 4.68
CA GLY A 6 -32.90 30.84 4.38
C GLY A 6 -32.89 30.45 2.90
N PHE A 7 -33.04 31.41 1.99
CA PHE A 7 -32.95 31.15 0.54
C PHE A 7 -31.53 30.76 0.11
N ILE A 8 -30.49 31.48 0.59
CA ILE A 8 -29.09 31.16 0.30
C ILE A 8 -28.73 29.76 0.82
N THR A 9 -29.12 29.43 2.06
CA THR A 9 -28.86 28.11 2.64
C THR A 9 -29.54 27.00 1.83
N LEU A 10 -30.79 27.21 1.39
CA LEU A 10 -31.52 26.23 0.59
C LEU A 10 -30.88 26.03 -0.80
N THR A 11 -30.44 27.11 -1.44
CA THR A 11 -29.72 27.03 -2.73
C THR A 11 -28.40 26.30 -2.58
N VAL A 12 -27.63 26.58 -1.52
CA VAL A 12 -26.37 25.88 -1.25
C VAL A 12 -26.61 24.39 -1.02
N ILE A 13 -27.61 24.03 -0.21
CA ILE A 13 -27.99 22.62 0.00
C ILE A 13 -28.38 21.96 -1.32
N PHE A 14 -29.22 22.60 -2.13
CA PHE A 14 -29.64 22.07 -3.43
C PHE A 14 -28.46 21.87 -4.40
N CYS A 15 -27.52 22.83 -4.44
CA CYS A 15 -26.32 22.69 -5.26
C CYS A 15 -25.43 21.55 -4.76
N ILE A 16 -25.26 21.40 -3.45
CA ILE A 16 -24.48 20.30 -2.86
C ILE A 16 -25.13 18.95 -3.15
N THR A 17 -26.45 18.81 -2.94
CA THR A 17 -27.15 17.54 -3.20
C THR A 17 -27.16 17.20 -4.68
N SER A 18 -27.35 18.19 -5.56
CA SER A 18 -27.27 17.98 -7.01
C SER A 18 -25.88 17.56 -7.44
N PHE A 19 -24.83 18.19 -6.88
CA PHE A 19 -23.45 17.81 -7.13
C PHE A 19 -23.16 16.38 -6.65
N ILE A 20 -23.62 16.01 -5.45
CA ILE A 20 -23.46 14.64 -4.91
C ILE A 20 -24.14 13.63 -5.84
N ILE A 21 -25.40 13.85 -6.23
CA ILE A 21 -26.13 12.94 -7.11
C ILE A 21 -25.42 12.80 -8.47
N TRP A 22 -24.97 13.91 -9.04
CA TRP A 22 -24.20 13.92 -10.28
C TRP A 22 -22.84 13.22 -10.13
N PHE A 23 -22.11 13.45 -9.04
CA PHE A 23 -20.82 12.81 -8.79
C PHE A 23 -20.97 11.29 -8.65
N PHE A 24 -21.96 10.82 -7.89
CA PHE A 24 -22.23 9.39 -7.75
C PHE A 24 -22.73 8.75 -9.05
N SER A 25 -23.41 9.48 -9.94
CA SER A 25 -23.78 8.94 -11.24
C SER A 25 -22.56 8.69 -12.15
N LEU A 26 -21.44 9.38 -11.92
CA LEU A 26 -20.18 9.14 -12.63
C LEU A 26 -19.47 7.84 -12.19
N LEU A 27 -19.85 7.23 -11.07
CA LEU A 27 -19.18 6.03 -10.54
C LEU A 27 -19.73 4.71 -11.10
N GLY A 28 -20.81 4.77 -11.88
CA GLY A 28 -21.40 3.61 -12.54
C GLY A 28 -21.82 2.52 -11.55
N ASN A 29 -21.53 1.26 -11.88
CA ASN A 29 -21.86 0.10 -11.05
C ASN A 29 -20.70 -0.38 -10.16
N GLU A 30 -19.55 0.31 -10.14
CA GLU A 30 -18.39 -0.12 -9.32
C GLU A 30 -18.76 -0.24 -7.85
N LEU A 31 -19.53 0.73 -7.34
CA LEU A 31 -20.06 0.74 -5.97
C LEU A 31 -21.02 -0.42 -5.62
N LYS A 32 -21.43 -1.22 -6.60
CA LYS A 32 -22.34 -2.37 -6.41
C LYS A 32 -21.61 -3.71 -6.42
N THR A 33 -20.31 -3.73 -6.70
CA THR A 33 -19.57 -4.99 -6.80
C THR A 33 -19.23 -5.47 -5.39
N ASP A 34 -19.88 -6.54 -4.96
CA ASP A 34 -19.62 -7.16 -3.66
C ASP A 34 -18.62 -8.31 -3.81
N TYR A 35 -17.42 -8.11 -3.26
CA TYR A 35 -16.38 -9.13 -3.20
C TYR A 35 -16.35 -9.89 -1.87
N SER A 36 -17.28 -9.64 -0.93
CA SER A 36 -17.25 -10.23 0.42
C SER A 36 -17.18 -11.76 0.45
N GLN A 37 -17.72 -12.42 -0.57
CA GLN A 37 -17.71 -13.88 -0.70
C GLN A 37 -16.56 -14.43 -1.56
N GLN A 38 -15.71 -13.57 -2.10
CA GLN A 38 -14.61 -13.95 -2.98
C GLN A 38 -13.69 -14.94 -2.29
N GLN A 39 -13.34 -16.04 -2.97
CA GLN A 39 -12.43 -17.07 -2.46
C GLN A 39 -11.11 -17.09 -3.25
N PRO A 40 -10.02 -17.64 -2.70
CA PRO A 40 -8.75 -17.80 -3.43
C PRO A 40 -8.90 -18.62 -4.71
N LYS A 41 -9.74 -19.66 -4.67
CA LYS A 41 -10.06 -20.53 -5.81
C LYS A 41 -10.77 -19.83 -6.96
N ASP A 42 -11.32 -18.64 -6.74
CA ASP A 42 -12.02 -17.87 -7.77
C ASP A 42 -11.04 -16.94 -8.52
N ILE A 43 -9.77 -16.89 -8.10
CA ILE A 43 -8.75 -16.03 -8.68
C ILE A 43 -7.77 -16.88 -9.48
N ARG A 44 -7.88 -16.78 -10.81
CA ARG A 44 -7.03 -17.52 -11.77
C ARG A 44 -5.53 -17.39 -11.50
N TYR A 45 -5.05 -16.19 -11.15
CA TYR A 45 -3.64 -15.94 -10.86
C TYR A 45 -3.11 -16.79 -9.69
N ILE A 46 -3.95 -17.04 -8.67
CA ILE A 46 -3.60 -17.90 -7.53
C ILE A 46 -3.64 -19.37 -7.95
N LEU A 47 -4.68 -19.78 -8.68
CA LEU A 47 -4.85 -21.16 -9.14
C LEU A 47 -3.76 -21.64 -10.12
N GLU A 48 -3.35 -20.76 -11.03
CA GLU A 48 -2.35 -21.05 -12.07
C GLU A 48 -0.93 -20.67 -11.62
N GLY A 49 -0.73 -20.52 -10.31
CA GLY A 49 0.58 -20.24 -9.72
C GLY A 49 1.63 -21.31 -10.04
N VAL A 50 2.89 -20.95 -9.81
CA VAL A 50 4.04 -21.83 -9.99
C VAL A 50 3.96 -22.99 -8.99
N ASN A 51 3.88 -24.22 -9.52
CA ASN A 51 3.73 -25.44 -8.73
C ASN A 51 5.05 -26.00 -8.17
N VAL A 52 6.17 -25.31 -8.36
CA VAL A 52 7.49 -25.69 -7.83
C VAL A 52 7.84 -24.78 -6.66
N SER A 53 8.26 -25.36 -5.55
CA SER A 53 8.74 -24.58 -4.40
C SER A 53 10.07 -23.90 -4.74
N ARG A 54 10.11 -22.57 -4.63
CA ARG A 54 11.28 -21.74 -4.94
C ARG A 54 12.03 -21.21 -3.73
N GLY A 55 11.44 -21.30 -2.53
CA GLY A 55 12.01 -20.74 -1.33
C GLY A 55 10.98 -20.30 -0.30
N ARG A 56 11.42 -19.51 0.68
CA ARG A 56 10.57 -18.99 1.76
C ARG A 56 10.73 -17.48 1.93
N ILE A 57 9.62 -16.82 2.19
CA ILE A 57 9.56 -15.39 2.51
C ILE A 57 8.95 -15.22 3.90
N LEU A 58 9.57 -14.43 4.76
CA LEU A 58 9.03 -14.06 6.07
C LEU A 58 8.29 -12.73 5.96
N ALA A 59 6.96 -12.75 6.06
CA ALA A 59 6.17 -11.53 6.23
C ALA A 59 6.09 -11.15 7.72
N VAL A 60 6.38 -9.90 8.04
CA VAL A 60 6.45 -9.39 9.41
C VAL A 60 5.41 -8.30 9.63
N LEU A 61 4.63 -8.45 10.71
CA LEU A 61 3.52 -7.58 11.09
C LEU A 61 3.80 -6.85 12.42
N THR A 62 3.27 -5.64 12.57
CA THR A 62 3.17 -4.96 13.86
C THR A 62 2.31 -5.77 14.83
N SER A 63 2.61 -5.69 16.12
CA SER A 63 1.74 -6.15 17.21
C SER A 63 1.00 -4.99 17.89
N GLU A 64 1.40 -3.73 17.64
CA GLU A 64 0.68 -2.56 18.16
C GLU A 64 -0.74 -2.44 17.59
N ASP A 65 -1.72 -2.25 18.47
CA ASP A 65 -3.14 -2.16 18.15
C ASP A 65 -3.75 -0.77 18.41
N THR A 66 -2.95 0.15 18.98
CA THR A 66 -3.40 1.48 19.40
C THR A 66 -2.49 2.56 18.84
N LEU A 67 -3.09 3.64 18.35
CA LEU A 67 -2.39 4.80 17.80
C LEU A 67 -1.88 5.68 18.95
N GLY A 68 -0.78 5.26 19.59
CA GLY A 68 -0.14 5.95 20.71
C GLY A 68 -1.13 6.23 21.86
N ALA A 69 -1.05 7.43 22.45
CA ALA A 69 -1.93 7.82 23.56
C ALA A 69 -3.35 8.24 23.12
N THR A 70 -3.69 8.15 21.83
CA THR A 70 -4.98 8.65 21.31
C THR A 70 -6.17 7.74 21.63
N GLY A 71 -5.91 6.47 21.97
CA GLY A 71 -6.93 5.44 22.17
C GLY A 71 -7.65 4.98 20.89
N LYS A 72 -7.26 5.49 19.71
CA LYS A 72 -7.77 5.01 18.42
C LYS A 72 -7.07 3.70 18.04
N SER A 73 -7.82 2.74 17.51
CA SER A 73 -7.25 1.48 17.06
C SER A 73 -6.36 1.65 15.81
N THR A 74 -5.33 0.82 15.70
CA THR A 74 -4.47 0.65 14.53
C THR A 74 -4.01 -0.82 14.43
N GLY A 75 -3.05 -1.08 13.55
CA GLY A 75 -2.56 -2.41 13.25
C GLY A 75 -1.72 -2.41 11.98
N TYR A 76 -1.54 -3.60 11.40
CA TYR A 76 -0.98 -3.74 10.06
C TYR A 76 -2.04 -3.44 9.00
N GLU A 77 -1.62 -3.01 7.82
CA GLU A 77 -2.55 -2.76 6.70
C GLU A 77 -2.87 -4.07 5.97
N LEU A 78 -4.14 -4.48 5.95
CA LEU A 78 -4.57 -5.77 5.36
C LEU A 78 -4.16 -5.90 3.90
N THR A 79 -4.40 -4.86 3.10
CA THR A 79 -4.17 -4.91 1.65
C THR A 79 -2.69 -5.06 1.32
N GLU A 80 -1.81 -4.51 2.16
CA GLU A 80 -0.35 -4.64 2.03
C GLU A 80 0.15 -6.06 2.31
N LEU A 81 -0.49 -6.79 3.23
CA LEU A 81 -0.20 -8.21 3.46
C LEU A 81 -0.83 -9.08 2.37
N ALA A 82 -2.14 -8.93 2.14
CA ALA A 82 -2.92 -9.83 1.30
C ALA A 82 -2.40 -9.89 -0.15
N ARG A 83 -2.16 -8.72 -0.75
CA ARG A 83 -1.72 -8.61 -2.15
C ARG A 83 -0.31 -9.17 -2.32
N ALA A 84 0.62 -8.80 -1.45
CA ALA A 84 1.99 -9.32 -1.48
C ALA A 84 2.04 -10.84 -1.22
N PHE A 85 1.26 -11.33 -0.25
CA PHE A 85 1.16 -12.76 0.07
C PHE A 85 0.79 -13.57 -1.17
N TYR A 86 -0.22 -13.14 -1.93
CA TYR A 86 -0.63 -13.84 -3.13
C TYR A 86 0.34 -13.71 -4.29
N VAL A 87 1.05 -12.58 -4.43
CA VAL A 87 2.14 -12.49 -5.42
C VAL A 87 3.24 -13.49 -5.08
N PHE A 88 3.68 -13.56 -3.83
CA PHE A 88 4.72 -14.50 -3.40
C PHE A 88 4.28 -15.96 -3.56
N GLN A 89 3.08 -16.30 -3.11
CA GLN A 89 2.53 -17.65 -3.21
C GLN A 89 2.37 -18.09 -4.67
N ALA A 90 1.76 -17.26 -5.52
CA ALA A 90 1.58 -17.56 -6.94
C ALA A 90 2.92 -17.71 -7.68
N ASN A 91 4.00 -17.14 -7.15
CA ASN A 91 5.35 -17.28 -7.69
C ASN A 91 6.15 -18.45 -7.10
N GLY A 92 5.51 -19.34 -6.32
CA GLY A 92 6.14 -20.58 -5.82
C GLY A 92 6.87 -20.44 -4.48
N PHE A 93 6.71 -19.31 -3.79
CA PHE A 93 7.31 -19.10 -2.46
C PHE A 93 6.35 -19.49 -1.34
N THR A 94 6.90 -20.12 -0.30
CA THR A 94 6.17 -20.30 0.95
C THR A 94 6.26 -19.01 1.77
N VAL A 95 5.13 -18.40 2.08
CA VAL A 95 5.08 -17.21 2.94
C VAL A 95 4.76 -17.63 4.37
N ASP A 96 5.68 -17.39 5.30
CA ASP A 96 5.40 -17.50 6.74
C ASP A 96 5.09 -16.11 7.31
N ILE A 97 4.32 -16.06 8.39
CA ILE A 97 3.90 -14.81 9.03
C ILE A 97 4.41 -14.78 10.47
N ALA A 98 5.15 -13.73 10.79
CA ALA A 98 5.54 -13.37 12.14
C ALA A 98 4.96 -12.00 12.51
N SER A 99 4.82 -11.75 13.81
CA SER A 99 4.63 -10.40 14.34
C SER A 99 5.64 -10.13 15.44
N VAL A 100 5.74 -8.89 15.91
CA VAL A 100 6.70 -8.50 16.95
C VAL A 100 6.54 -9.39 18.20
N GLU A 101 5.32 -9.50 18.72
CA GLU A 101 5.01 -10.30 19.92
C GLU A 101 4.44 -11.71 19.63
N GLY A 102 4.06 -12.00 18.39
CA GLY A 102 3.33 -13.22 18.02
C GLY A 102 1.85 -13.16 18.39
N GLY A 103 1.10 -14.22 18.08
CA GLY A 103 -0.35 -14.27 18.24
C GLY A 103 -1.10 -13.72 17.02
N GLU A 104 -2.32 -13.21 17.23
CA GLU A 104 -3.13 -12.56 16.20
C GLU A 104 -2.88 -11.04 16.25
N PRO A 105 -2.09 -10.46 15.32
CA PRO A 105 -1.87 -9.02 15.30
C PRO A 105 -3.14 -8.28 14.87
N SER A 106 -3.33 -7.07 15.42
CA SER A 106 -4.43 -6.19 15.02
C SER A 106 -4.31 -5.79 13.56
N MET A 107 -5.43 -5.78 12.85
CA MET A 107 -5.52 -5.53 11.42
C MET A 107 -6.34 -4.26 11.17
N VAL A 108 -5.85 -3.42 10.27
CA VAL A 108 -6.62 -2.30 9.70
C VAL A 108 -7.25 -2.76 8.40
N VAL A 109 -8.55 -2.51 8.28
CA VAL A 109 -9.35 -2.81 7.09
C VAL A 109 -9.87 -1.50 6.52
N ASP A 110 -9.27 -1.05 5.42
CA ASP A 110 -9.80 0.05 4.63
C ASP A 110 -10.75 -0.49 3.55
N ALA A 111 -12.04 -0.53 3.87
CA ALA A 111 -13.07 -1.05 2.97
C ALA A 111 -13.14 -0.30 1.62
N ASP A 112 -12.65 0.94 1.56
CA ASP A 112 -12.65 1.73 0.33
C ASP A 112 -11.48 1.35 -0.62
N ASP A 113 -10.41 0.69 -0.12
CA ASP A 113 -9.29 0.15 -0.92
C ASP A 113 -9.45 -1.35 -1.20
N MET A 114 -10.31 -2.08 -0.49
CA MET A 114 -10.42 -3.54 -0.65
C MET A 114 -10.98 -3.97 -2.01
N GLY A 115 -10.31 -4.95 -2.62
CA GLY A 115 -10.75 -5.62 -3.84
C GLY A 115 -10.78 -7.14 -3.70
N LYS A 116 -10.94 -7.83 -4.84
CA LYS A 116 -11.08 -9.30 -4.91
C LYS A 116 -10.00 -10.07 -4.15
N PHE A 117 -8.74 -9.63 -4.22
CA PHE A 117 -7.62 -10.31 -3.56
C PHE A 117 -7.69 -10.15 -2.05
N ASP A 118 -8.12 -8.99 -1.57
CA ASP A 118 -8.16 -8.67 -0.14
C ASP A 118 -9.27 -9.47 0.55
N TYR A 119 -10.47 -9.54 -0.06
CA TYR A 119 -11.54 -10.41 0.41
C TYR A 119 -11.23 -11.90 0.27
N ALA A 120 -10.59 -12.32 -0.83
CA ALA A 120 -10.10 -13.69 -0.96
C ALA A 120 -9.14 -14.08 0.15
N PHE A 121 -8.27 -13.16 0.58
CA PHE A 121 -7.35 -13.38 1.71
C PHE A 121 -8.11 -13.56 3.03
N LEU A 122 -9.08 -12.69 3.33
CA LEU A 122 -9.92 -12.83 4.53
C LEU A 122 -10.68 -14.16 4.57
N ASN A 123 -11.04 -14.68 3.40
CA ASN A 123 -11.72 -15.96 3.25
C ASN A 123 -10.77 -17.16 3.07
N ASP A 124 -9.44 -16.95 3.01
CA ASP A 124 -8.46 -18.03 2.94
C ASP A 124 -8.16 -18.55 4.35
N GLU A 125 -8.79 -19.65 4.72
CA GLU A 125 -8.59 -20.30 6.02
C GLU A 125 -7.11 -20.59 6.31
N LYS A 126 -6.30 -20.94 5.31
CA LYS A 126 -4.88 -21.26 5.51
C LYS A 126 -4.06 -20.00 5.71
N ALA A 127 -4.29 -18.96 4.92
CA ALA A 127 -3.58 -17.69 5.09
C ALA A 127 -3.96 -17.03 6.42
N MET A 128 -5.26 -16.95 6.73
CA MET A 128 -5.74 -16.40 8.00
C MET A 128 -5.32 -17.23 9.21
N PHE A 129 -5.17 -18.55 9.09
CA PHE A 129 -4.58 -19.35 10.17
C PHE A 129 -3.14 -18.91 10.48
N LYS A 130 -2.33 -18.57 9.47
CA LYS A 130 -0.97 -18.05 9.67
C LYS A 130 -0.96 -16.68 10.33
N VAL A 131 -1.92 -15.80 9.99
CA VAL A 131 -2.07 -14.49 10.66
C VAL A 131 -2.45 -14.68 12.13
N LYS A 132 -3.50 -15.46 12.41
CA LYS A 132 -4.02 -15.71 13.76
C LYS A 132 -3.01 -16.40 14.68
N ASN A 133 -2.11 -17.17 14.10
CA ASN A 133 -1.07 -17.92 14.80
C ASN A 133 0.33 -17.44 14.40
N SER A 134 0.49 -16.14 14.12
CA SER A 134 1.81 -15.59 13.80
C SER A 134 2.77 -15.88 14.95
N PHE A 135 3.99 -16.31 14.65
CA PHE A 135 4.99 -16.51 15.69
C PHE A 135 5.69 -15.19 15.99
N ALA A 136 6.14 -15.00 17.23
CA ALA A 136 6.96 -13.86 17.60
C ALA A 136 8.27 -13.88 16.80
N ILE A 137 8.64 -12.76 16.17
CA ILE A 137 9.84 -12.68 15.30
C ILE A 137 11.13 -13.08 16.04
N LYS A 138 11.22 -12.86 17.36
CA LYS A 138 12.32 -13.35 18.21
C LYS A 138 12.55 -14.86 18.19
N ARG A 139 11.56 -15.64 17.72
CA ARG A 139 11.62 -17.11 17.55
C ARG A 139 11.94 -17.53 16.11
N ALA A 140 12.07 -16.59 15.18
CA ALA A 140 12.32 -16.87 13.78
C ALA A 140 13.71 -17.49 13.59
N ASN A 141 13.79 -18.59 12.83
CA ASN A 141 15.06 -19.05 12.27
C ASN A 141 15.31 -18.30 10.95
N LEU A 142 15.95 -17.15 11.01
CA LEU A 142 16.15 -16.27 9.84
C LEU A 142 16.93 -16.94 8.68
N ALA A 143 17.70 -18.00 8.97
CA ALA A 143 18.53 -18.66 7.97
C ALA A 143 17.72 -19.38 6.88
N ILE A 144 16.48 -19.80 7.16
CA ILE A 144 15.66 -20.56 6.20
C ILE A 144 14.91 -19.68 5.18
N TYR A 145 14.95 -18.37 5.36
CA TYR A 145 14.20 -17.42 4.55
C TYR A 145 15.10 -16.76 3.52
N ASP A 146 14.64 -16.64 2.28
CA ASP A 146 15.37 -16.00 1.19
C ASP A 146 15.09 -14.49 1.13
N ALA A 147 13.90 -14.09 1.60
CA ALA A 147 13.51 -12.69 1.77
C ALA A 147 12.74 -12.44 3.08
N ILE A 148 12.81 -11.20 3.55
CA ILE A 148 11.94 -10.66 4.61
C ILE A 148 11.13 -9.50 4.04
N TYR A 149 9.83 -9.48 4.34
CA TYR A 149 8.89 -8.46 3.91
C TYR A 149 8.22 -7.81 5.13
N PHE A 150 8.50 -6.53 5.35
CA PHE A 150 7.88 -5.74 6.42
C PHE A 150 6.61 -5.08 5.89
N VAL A 151 5.46 -5.57 6.38
CA VAL A 151 4.16 -4.98 6.08
C VAL A 151 4.02 -3.66 6.84
N GLY A 152 3.43 -2.65 6.22
CA GLY A 152 3.13 -1.39 6.88
C GLY A 152 1.85 -1.44 7.69
N GLY A 153 1.14 -0.31 7.70
CA GLY A 153 0.15 0.02 8.71
C GLY A 153 0.76 0.83 9.86
N LYS A 154 -0.03 1.74 10.42
CA LYS A 154 0.48 2.78 11.35
C LYS A 154 0.99 2.20 12.67
N GLY A 155 0.62 0.96 13.04
CA GLY A 155 1.15 0.28 14.21
C GLY A 155 2.67 0.09 14.15
N ALA A 156 3.22 -0.17 12.95
CA ALA A 156 4.66 -0.36 12.74
C ALA A 156 5.51 0.82 13.23
N MET A 157 4.94 2.03 13.30
CA MET A 157 5.65 3.21 13.80
C MET A 157 5.99 3.12 15.29
N PHE A 158 5.33 2.25 16.06
CA PHE A 158 5.51 2.16 17.51
C PHE A 158 6.45 1.03 17.93
N ASP A 159 6.39 -0.12 17.26
CA ASP A 159 7.11 -1.34 17.69
C ASP A 159 8.25 -1.76 16.75
N PHE A 160 8.22 -1.47 15.44
CA PHE A 160 9.29 -1.92 14.54
C PHE A 160 10.64 -1.26 14.83
N ALA A 161 10.64 0.07 15.00
CA ALA A 161 11.89 0.83 15.22
C ALA A 161 12.50 0.61 16.61
N SER A 162 11.70 0.17 17.58
CA SER A 162 12.12 -0.01 18.97
C SER A 162 12.49 -1.45 19.30
N ASP A 163 11.93 -2.44 18.58
CA ASP A 163 12.17 -3.85 18.84
C ASP A 163 13.56 -4.33 18.40
N VAL A 164 14.26 -5.00 19.32
CA VAL A 164 15.62 -5.52 19.10
C VAL A 164 15.68 -6.69 18.12
N SER A 165 14.60 -7.46 18.01
CA SER A 165 14.53 -8.64 17.14
C SER A 165 14.27 -8.23 15.70
N ILE A 166 13.49 -7.17 15.47
CA ILE A 166 13.35 -6.51 14.16
C ILE A 166 14.71 -5.99 13.69
N LYS A 167 15.43 -5.24 14.54
CA LYS A 167 16.78 -4.74 14.19
C LYS A 167 17.75 -5.88 13.87
N ALA A 168 17.75 -6.94 14.69
CA ALA A 168 18.57 -8.12 14.45
C ALA A 168 18.20 -8.82 13.13
N ALA A 169 16.92 -8.85 12.77
CA ALA A 169 16.47 -9.41 11.50
C ALA A 169 16.96 -8.57 10.31
N VAL A 170 16.78 -7.25 10.33
CA VAL A 170 17.29 -6.37 9.26
C VAL A 170 18.81 -6.51 9.12
N SER A 171 19.56 -6.47 10.23
CA SER A 171 21.01 -6.65 10.21
C SER A 171 21.42 -8.01 9.64
N TYR A 172 20.74 -9.10 10.03
CA TYR A 172 21.02 -10.44 9.49
C TYR A 172 20.82 -10.50 7.98
N PHE A 173 19.68 -10.03 7.46
CA PHE A 173 19.40 -10.06 6.03
C PHE A 173 20.35 -9.15 5.25
N TRP A 174 20.71 -8.00 5.81
CA TRP A 174 21.69 -7.10 5.22
C TRP A 174 23.08 -7.75 5.12
N GLN A 175 23.59 -8.31 6.22
CA GLN A 175 24.93 -8.91 6.28
C GLN A 175 25.04 -10.20 5.44
N THR A 176 23.92 -10.91 5.26
CA THR A 176 23.86 -12.13 4.44
C THR A 176 23.44 -11.87 3.00
N ASN A 177 23.34 -10.60 2.59
CA ASN A 177 22.96 -10.17 1.25
C ASN A 177 21.65 -10.82 0.75
N LYS A 178 20.67 -10.96 1.65
CA LYS A 178 19.33 -11.47 1.35
C LYS A 178 18.37 -10.33 1.04
N VAL A 179 17.24 -10.65 0.41
CA VAL A 179 16.27 -9.65 -0.02
C VAL A 179 15.49 -9.09 1.17
N ILE A 180 15.42 -7.76 1.24
CA ILE A 180 14.63 -7.01 2.23
C ILE A 180 13.60 -6.19 1.46
N ALA A 181 12.33 -6.43 1.74
CA ALA A 181 11.22 -5.70 1.17
C ALA A 181 10.41 -4.99 2.27
N ALA A 182 9.87 -3.81 1.98
CA ALA A 182 8.95 -3.12 2.88
C ALA A 182 8.03 -2.16 2.13
N VAL A 183 6.88 -1.80 2.69
CA VAL A 183 5.96 -0.84 2.08
C VAL A 183 5.32 0.06 3.12
N CYS A 184 4.94 1.29 2.73
CA CYS A 184 4.20 2.22 3.56
C CYS A 184 4.94 2.58 4.85
N HIS A 185 4.45 2.15 6.02
CA HIS A 185 5.14 2.30 7.31
C HIS A 185 6.11 1.16 7.65
N GLY A 186 6.11 0.07 6.87
CA GLY A 186 7.01 -1.06 7.04
C GLY A 186 8.50 -0.69 7.11
N PRO A 187 8.99 0.33 6.35
CA PRO A 187 10.34 0.86 6.50
C PRO A 187 10.70 1.41 7.89
N ALA A 188 9.75 1.57 8.82
CA ALA A 188 10.05 1.83 10.22
C ALA A 188 10.98 0.76 10.84
N ALA A 189 10.97 -0.47 10.30
CA ALA A 189 11.90 -1.54 10.68
C ALA A 189 13.37 -1.20 10.44
N PHE A 190 13.67 -0.25 9.56
CA PHE A 190 15.04 0.12 9.20
C PHE A 190 15.63 1.18 10.14
N VAL A 191 14.78 1.81 10.95
CA VAL A 191 15.14 2.95 11.77
C VAL A 191 16.11 2.51 12.87
N ASP A 192 17.26 3.19 12.91
CA ASP A 192 18.32 3.00 13.89
C ASP A 192 18.96 1.58 13.83
N VAL A 193 18.84 0.91 12.68
CA VAL A 193 19.66 -0.27 12.36
C VAL A 193 21.02 0.21 11.87
N VAL A 194 22.09 -0.23 12.53
CA VAL A 194 23.46 0.22 12.28
C VAL A 194 24.39 -0.96 12.03
N SER A 195 25.41 -0.75 11.21
CA SER A 195 26.53 -1.70 11.05
C SER A 195 27.43 -1.68 12.28
N ASP A 196 28.36 -2.64 12.34
CA ASP A 196 29.43 -2.66 13.34
C ASP A 196 30.36 -1.44 13.26
N THR A 197 30.39 -0.75 12.10
CA THR A 197 31.16 0.48 11.87
C THR A 197 30.37 1.76 12.18
N GLY A 198 29.09 1.63 12.54
CA GLY A 198 28.21 2.74 12.91
C GLY A 198 27.45 3.39 11.74
N GLU A 199 27.55 2.84 10.53
CA GLU A 199 26.80 3.30 9.35
C GLU A 199 25.34 2.83 9.46
N TYR A 200 24.39 3.71 9.13
CA TYR A 200 22.98 3.31 9.15
C TYR A 200 22.69 2.34 7.99
N PHE A 201 21.79 1.38 8.22
CA PHE A 201 21.35 0.46 7.16
C PHE A 201 20.85 1.19 5.92
N VAL A 202 20.17 2.33 6.08
CA VAL A 202 19.59 3.09 4.96
C VAL A 202 20.54 4.13 4.36
N GLU A 203 21.75 4.28 4.90
CA GLU A 203 22.70 5.31 4.48
C GLU A 203 23.03 5.19 2.99
N ASN A 204 22.82 6.28 2.24
CA ASN A 204 22.99 6.38 0.78
C ASN A 204 22.15 5.40 -0.06
N LYS A 205 21.24 4.62 0.55
CA LYS A 205 20.34 3.73 -0.17
C LYS A 205 19.12 4.49 -0.67
N GLN A 206 18.63 4.11 -1.85
CA GLN A 206 17.37 4.61 -2.36
C GLN A 206 16.23 3.93 -1.64
N VAL A 207 15.35 4.70 -1.01
CA VAL A 207 14.19 4.18 -0.28
C VAL A 207 12.95 5.03 -0.49
N SER A 208 11.80 4.37 -0.57
CA SER A 208 10.48 4.97 -0.54
C SER A 208 9.73 4.46 0.70
N ALA A 209 8.99 5.33 1.36
CA ALA A 209 8.13 4.98 2.49
C ALA A 209 6.96 5.97 2.54
N PHE A 210 5.99 5.77 3.42
CA PHE A 210 4.87 6.68 3.57
C PHE A 210 5.38 8.10 3.84
N THR A 211 4.97 9.05 3.00
CA THR A 211 5.57 10.38 3.02
C THR A 211 4.99 11.22 4.15
N ASN A 212 5.76 12.20 4.61
CA ASN A 212 5.26 13.20 5.56
C ASN A 212 4.00 13.90 5.06
N SER A 213 3.92 14.10 3.75
CA SER A 213 2.80 14.80 3.11
C SER A 213 1.51 13.96 3.05
N GLU A 214 1.64 12.63 2.94
CA GLU A 214 0.52 11.70 3.05
C GLU A 214 0.08 11.59 4.52
N GLU A 215 1.04 11.47 5.44
CA GLU A 215 0.78 11.38 6.87
C GLU A 215 0.01 12.59 7.41
N LEU A 216 0.52 13.79 7.17
CA LEU A 216 -0.07 15.03 7.69
C LEU A 216 -1.41 15.38 7.03
N PHE A 217 -1.73 14.75 5.89
CA PHE A 217 -3.04 14.90 5.27
C PHE A 217 -4.10 14.10 6.03
N PHE A 218 -3.80 12.86 6.44
CA PHE A 218 -4.74 12.02 7.19
C PHE A 218 -4.73 12.30 8.69
N ILE A 219 -3.57 12.60 9.25
CA ILE A 219 -3.37 12.87 10.67
C ILE A 219 -2.60 14.19 10.79
N PRO A 220 -3.29 15.35 10.77
CA PRO A 220 -2.62 16.66 10.88
C PRO A 220 -1.72 16.81 12.12
N ASP A 221 -2.04 16.07 13.18
CA ASP A 221 -1.31 16.07 14.45
C ASP A 221 -0.27 14.92 14.57
N ALA A 222 0.09 14.28 13.45
CA ALA A 222 0.97 13.09 13.42
C ALA A 222 2.28 13.29 14.19
N LYS A 223 2.84 14.50 14.16
CA LYS A 223 4.09 14.86 14.85
C LYS A 223 4.03 14.70 16.37
N ASN A 224 2.83 14.79 16.97
CA ASN A 224 2.63 14.65 18.41
C ASN A 224 2.14 13.23 18.79
N ILE A 225 1.75 12.43 17.80
CA ILE A 225 1.18 11.09 17.98
C ILE A 225 2.25 10.01 17.78
N PHE A 226 3.01 10.10 16.69
CA PHE A 226 4.07 9.13 16.39
C PHE A 226 5.38 9.50 17.10
N PRO A 227 6.23 8.49 17.40
CA PRO A 227 7.54 8.74 17.99
C PRO A 227 8.46 9.55 17.05
N PHE A 228 8.23 9.46 15.74
CA PHE A 228 8.90 10.24 14.70
C PHE A 228 8.05 10.25 13.44
N LEU A 229 8.38 11.13 12.47
CA LEU A 229 7.84 11.01 11.11
C LEU A 229 8.80 10.19 10.25
N LEU A 230 8.28 9.16 9.58
CA LEU A 230 9.10 8.13 8.93
C LEU A 230 10.03 8.70 7.85
N GLU A 231 9.49 9.49 6.91
CA GLU A 231 10.32 10.12 5.87
C GLU A 231 11.42 11.00 6.48
N THR A 232 11.07 11.84 7.47
CA THR A 232 12.07 12.69 8.16
C THR A 232 13.17 11.85 8.77
N LYS A 233 12.81 10.82 9.54
CA LYS A 233 13.77 9.98 10.27
C LYS A 233 14.69 9.19 9.34
N LEU A 234 14.17 8.67 8.22
CA LEU A 234 14.98 8.00 7.21
C LEU A 234 15.98 8.97 6.55
N ARG A 235 15.55 10.19 6.23
CA ARG A 235 16.45 11.23 5.69
C ARG A 235 17.53 11.65 6.69
N GLU A 236 17.20 11.74 7.98
CA GLU A 236 18.17 12.00 9.06
C GLU A 236 19.24 10.90 9.16
N GLN A 237 18.92 9.68 8.74
CA GLN A 237 19.83 8.52 8.65
C GLN A 237 20.51 8.42 7.28
N SER A 238 20.63 9.54 6.57
CA SER A 238 21.31 9.66 5.27
C SER A 238 20.69 8.83 4.14
N ALA A 239 19.42 8.43 4.26
CA ALA A 239 18.73 7.76 3.16
C ALA A 239 18.53 8.69 1.96
N THR A 240 18.73 8.16 0.75
CA THR A 240 18.30 8.83 -0.49
C THR A 240 16.81 8.57 -0.68
N PHE A 241 15.99 9.34 0.03
CA PHE A 241 14.54 9.14 0.02
C PHE A 241 13.90 9.61 -1.30
N ILE A 242 13.26 8.68 -2.00
CA ILE A 242 12.56 8.89 -3.27
C ILE A 242 11.06 8.99 -3.01
N ALA A 243 10.54 10.21 -3.12
CA ALA A 243 9.12 10.50 -2.98
C ALA A 243 8.43 10.56 -4.35
N GLY A 244 7.33 9.84 -4.50
CA GLY A 244 6.38 9.96 -5.60
C GLY A 244 5.21 10.89 -5.24
N GLU A 245 4.32 11.12 -6.20
CA GLU A 245 3.06 11.83 -5.90
C GLU A 245 2.23 11.02 -4.90
N ASN A 246 1.68 11.72 -3.90
CA ASN A 246 0.86 11.12 -2.84
C ASN A 246 -0.21 10.19 -3.40
N TYR A 247 -0.35 9.03 -2.76
CA TYR A 247 -1.37 8.02 -3.07
C TYR A 247 -1.29 7.45 -4.49
N LEU A 248 -0.12 7.59 -5.13
CA LEU A 248 0.20 6.86 -6.35
C LEU A 248 1.35 5.89 -6.08
N ASN A 249 1.51 4.95 -7.01
CA ASN A 249 2.56 3.95 -6.96
C ASN A 249 3.96 4.57 -7.10
N GLN A 250 4.83 4.29 -6.12
CA GLN A 250 6.24 4.62 -6.11
C GLN A 250 7.03 3.52 -5.39
N VAL A 251 7.94 2.87 -6.13
CA VAL A 251 8.86 1.86 -5.63
C VAL A 251 10.31 2.32 -5.82
N SER A 252 11.15 2.04 -4.82
CA SER A 252 12.60 2.18 -4.90
C SER A 252 13.25 0.81 -4.79
N VAL A 253 14.17 0.52 -5.69
CA VAL A 253 15.01 -0.68 -5.67
C VAL A 253 16.47 -0.24 -5.54
N HIS A 254 17.15 -0.75 -4.52
CA HIS A 254 18.56 -0.51 -4.27
C HIS A 254 19.22 -1.85 -3.90
N ASP A 255 19.89 -2.48 -4.88
CA ASP A 255 20.38 -3.85 -4.79
C ASP A 255 19.27 -4.80 -4.31
N ASN A 256 19.43 -5.41 -3.14
CA ASN A 256 18.48 -6.34 -2.51
C ASN A 256 17.47 -5.66 -1.57
N LEU A 257 17.42 -4.33 -1.53
CA LEU A 257 16.44 -3.55 -0.78
C LEU A 257 15.34 -3.02 -1.71
N ILE A 258 14.10 -3.43 -1.47
CA ILE A 258 12.91 -3.03 -2.22
C ILE A 258 11.96 -2.32 -1.28
N THR A 259 11.56 -1.10 -1.61
CA THR A 259 10.67 -0.32 -0.75
C THR A 259 9.58 0.38 -1.52
N GLY A 260 8.35 0.36 -1.00
CA GLY A 260 7.19 1.03 -1.60
C GLY A 260 6.65 2.14 -0.73
N GLN A 261 6.17 3.22 -1.36
CA GLN A 261 5.69 4.40 -0.64
C GLN A 261 4.40 4.17 0.16
N ASN A 262 3.43 3.44 -0.38
CA ASN A 262 2.06 3.37 0.15
C ASN A 262 1.33 2.09 -0.37
N PRO A 263 0.07 1.83 0.02
CA PRO A 263 -0.67 0.63 -0.41
C PRO A 263 -0.74 0.41 -1.93
N TRP A 264 -0.69 1.49 -2.74
CA TRP A 264 -0.69 1.40 -4.20
C TRP A 264 0.61 0.86 -4.79
N SER A 265 1.65 0.73 -3.98
CA SER A 265 2.97 0.26 -4.38
C SER A 265 3.17 -1.23 -4.09
N VAL A 266 2.26 -1.87 -3.36
CA VAL A 266 2.41 -3.26 -2.85
C VAL A 266 2.64 -4.26 -3.96
N TRP A 267 1.87 -4.16 -5.05
CA TRP A 267 1.97 -5.08 -6.17
C TRP A 267 3.37 -5.05 -6.81
N GLU A 268 3.88 -3.86 -7.10
CA GLU A 268 5.20 -3.68 -7.69
C GLU A 268 6.31 -4.03 -6.70
N VAL A 269 6.18 -3.71 -5.41
CA VAL A 269 7.13 -4.16 -4.38
C VAL A 269 7.24 -5.69 -4.37
N ALA A 270 6.11 -6.39 -4.41
CA ALA A 270 6.10 -7.84 -4.38
C ALA A 270 6.71 -8.43 -5.67
N GLU A 271 6.42 -7.85 -6.84
CA GLU A 271 7.02 -8.25 -8.12
C GLU A 271 8.53 -8.00 -8.18
N GLU A 272 8.99 -6.82 -7.74
CA GLU A 272 10.43 -6.50 -7.66
C GLU A 272 11.15 -7.40 -6.64
N THR A 273 10.47 -7.82 -5.56
CA THR A 273 11.00 -8.82 -4.63
C THR A 273 11.22 -10.17 -5.32
N ILE A 274 10.30 -10.61 -6.19
CA ILE A 274 10.47 -11.84 -6.97
C ILE A 274 11.66 -11.72 -7.94
N LYS A 275 11.84 -10.55 -8.58
CA LYS A 275 13.00 -10.27 -9.44
C LYS A 275 14.31 -10.30 -8.67
N ALA A 276 14.37 -9.67 -7.49
CA ALA A 276 15.54 -9.67 -6.63
C ALA A 276 15.92 -11.09 -6.14
N LEU A 277 14.93 -11.98 -6.03
CA LEU A 277 15.14 -13.41 -5.75
C LEU A 277 15.59 -14.22 -6.98
N GLY A 278 15.78 -13.57 -8.13
CA GLY A 278 16.32 -14.18 -9.35
C GLY A 278 15.26 -14.82 -10.27
N TYR A 279 13.99 -14.45 -10.14
CA TYR A 279 12.90 -15.00 -10.95
C TYR A 279 12.13 -13.91 -11.69
N GLU A 280 11.64 -14.24 -12.88
CA GLU A 280 10.64 -13.40 -13.55
C GLU A 280 9.28 -13.55 -12.85
N PRO A 281 8.62 -12.44 -12.46
CA PRO A 281 7.30 -12.48 -11.84
C PRO A 281 6.27 -13.09 -12.80
N LEU A 282 5.45 -14.01 -12.27
CA LEU A 282 4.32 -14.56 -12.99
C LEU A 282 3.41 -13.41 -13.47
N PRO A 283 3.08 -13.32 -14.77
CA PRO A 283 2.27 -12.23 -15.26
C PRO A 283 0.86 -12.31 -14.66
N ARG A 284 0.31 -11.15 -14.32
CA ARG A 284 -1.07 -10.99 -13.84
C ARG A 284 -1.78 -9.89 -14.60
N VAL A 285 -3.11 -10.01 -14.67
CA VAL A 285 -3.96 -8.91 -15.12
C VAL A 285 -3.98 -7.86 -14.01
N LYS A 286 -3.49 -6.66 -14.31
CA LYS A 286 -3.57 -5.51 -13.41
C LYS A 286 -5.02 -5.23 -13.00
N THR A 287 -5.23 -4.84 -11.75
CA THR A 287 -6.56 -4.48 -11.28
C THR A 287 -7.03 -3.16 -11.90
N PRO A 288 -8.35 -2.88 -11.89
CA PRO A 288 -8.86 -1.60 -12.35
C PRO A 288 -8.20 -0.41 -11.65
N GLU A 289 -7.90 -0.55 -10.36
CA GLU A 289 -7.29 0.48 -9.53
C GLU A 289 -5.82 0.72 -9.92
N GLU A 290 -5.05 -0.34 -10.19
CA GLU A 290 -3.67 -0.19 -10.68
C GLU A 290 -3.61 0.53 -12.03
N ASN A 291 -4.53 0.20 -12.94
CA ASN A 291 -4.64 0.90 -14.23
C ASN A 291 -4.98 2.38 -14.00
N SER A 292 -5.92 2.69 -13.10
CA SER A 292 -6.24 4.07 -12.73
C SER A 292 -5.08 4.82 -12.10
N VAL A 293 -4.32 4.18 -11.19
CA VAL A 293 -3.12 4.77 -10.59
C VAL A 293 -2.05 5.05 -11.65
N GLN A 294 -1.89 4.16 -12.64
CA GLN A 294 -0.99 4.39 -13.78
C GLN A 294 -1.44 5.60 -14.61
N ILE A 295 -2.74 5.70 -14.93
CA ILE A 295 -3.31 6.86 -15.63
C ILE A 295 -3.06 8.15 -14.84
N LEU A 296 -3.30 8.15 -13.54
CA LEU A 296 -3.09 9.30 -12.66
C LEU A 296 -1.61 9.71 -12.59
N LYS A 297 -0.69 8.74 -12.55
CA LYS A 297 0.75 8.99 -12.59
C LYS A 297 1.16 9.65 -13.90
N ILE A 298 0.64 9.17 -15.04
CA ILE A 298 0.87 9.76 -16.36
C ILE A 298 0.25 11.16 -16.44
N PHE A 299 -0.94 11.37 -15.90
CA PHE A 299 -1.57 12.68 -15.83
C PHE A 299 -0.69 13.70 -15.09
N VAL A 300 -0.13 13.31 -13.93
CA VAL A 300 0.71 14.19 -13.12
C VAL A 300 2.07 14.46 -13.79
N THR A 301 2.67 13.46 -14.43
CA THR A 301 4.03 13.56 -14.98
C THR A 301 4.10 14.04 -16.44
N GLN A 302 3.07 13.75 -17.23
CA GLN A 302 3.04 13.97 -18.69
C GLN A 302 1.79 14.74 -19.16
N GLY A 303 0.87 15.08 -18.25
CA GLY A 303 -0.30 15.91 -18.54
C GLY A 303 -1.54 15.17 -19.05
N TYR A 304 -2.62 15.93 -19.19
CA TYR A 304 -3.97 15.46 -19.56
C TYR A 304 -4.01 14.65 -20.86
N GLU A 305 -3.44 15.17 -21.95
CA GLU A 305 -3.50 14.52 -23.27
C GLU A 305 -2.84 13.13 -23.26
N SER A 306 -1.77 12.97 -22.50
CA SER A 306 -1.07 11.69 -22.37
C SER A 306 -1.89 10.68 -21.58
N ALA A 307 -2.52 11.11 -20.49
CA ALA A 307 -3.43 10.27 -19.73
C ALA A 307 -4.67 9.85 -20.55
N LEU A 308 -5.22 10.77 -21.35
CA LEU A 308 -6.38 10.48 -22.20
C LEU A 308 -6.07 9.43 -23.27
N ARG A 309 -4.87 9.47 -23.88
CA ARG A 309 -4.43 8.42 -24.82
C ARG A 309 -4.39 7.05 -24.16
N VAL A 310 -3.84 6.97 -22.95
CA VAL A 310 -3.76 5.71 -22.19
C VAL A 310 -5.14 5.16 -21.85
N ILE A 311 -6.08 6.03 -21.46
CA ILE A 311 -7.49 5.61 -21.26
C ILE A 311 -8.05 5.01 -22.56
N SER A 312 -7.85 5.68 -23.70
CA SER A 312 -8.34 5.20 -24.99
C SER A 312 -7.75 3.84 -25.38
N GLU A 313 -6.46 3.62 -25.12
CA GLU A 313 -5.79 2.34 -25.36
C GLU A 313 -6.32 1.23 -24.44
N LEU A 314 -6.53 1.53 -23.16
CA LEU A 314 -7.05 0.58 -22.18
C LEU A 314 -8.52 0.21 -22.43
N ASN A 315 -9.37 1.16 -22.83
CA ASN A 315 -10.76 0.88 -23.20
C ASN A 315 -10.86 -0.10 -24.39
N GLN A 316 -9.86 -0.09 -25.29
CA GLN A 316 -9.81 -0.99 -26.45
C GLN A 316 -9.13 -2.33 -26.15
N THR A 317 -8.48 -2.47 -24.99
CA THR A 317 -7.72 -3.66 -24.64
C THR A 317 -8.64 -4.69 -23.96
N PRO A 318 -8.73 -5.93 -24.46
CA PRO A 318 -9.59 -6.94 -23.84
C PRO A 318 -9.16 -7.28 -22.41
N ASN A 319 -10.13 -7.44 -21.51
CA ASN A 319 -9.94 -7.81 -20.10
C ASN A 319 -9.16 -6.78 -19.26
N THR A 320 -9.03 -5.54 -19.73
CA THR A 320 -8.55 -4.42 -18.91
C THR A 320 -9.71 -3.51 -18.57
N ASN A 321 -9.80 -3.13 -17.30
CA ASN A 321 -10.78 -2.18 -16.79
C ASN A 321 -10.04 -1.04 -16.08
N ILE A 322 -10.72 0.09 -15.90
CA ILE A 322 -10.20 1.26 -15.19
C ILE A 322 -11.16 1.56 -14.05
N SER A 323 -10.64 1.71 -12.82
CA SER A 323 -11.45 2.13 -11.68
C SER A 323 -11.84 3.60 -11.80
N ARG A 324 -13.12 3.84 -12.06
CA ARG A 324 -13.74 5.17 -12.08
C ARG A 324 -13.68 5.79 -10.69
N LEU A 325 -13.93 5.01 -9.65
CA LEU A 325 -13.85 5.45 -8.25
C LEU A 325 -12.47 6.00 -7.91
N THR A 326 -11.39 5.32 -8.29
CA THR A 326 -10.02 5.79 -8.01
C THR A 326 -9.76 7.17 -8.63
N ILE A 327 -10.14 7.39 -9.90
CA ILE A 327 -9.95 8.70 -10.57
C ILE A 327 -10.84 9.77 -9.93
N ALA A 328 -12.10 9.43 -9.62
CA ALA A 328 -13.06 10.34 -9.00
C ALA A 328 -12.60 10.80 -7.61
N THR A 329 -12.07 9.90 -6.79
CA THR A 329 -11.52 10.24 -5.46
C THR A 329 -10.33 11.18 -5.58
N HIS A 330 -9.44 10.97 -6.55
CA HIS A 330 -8.33 11.90 -6.81
C HIS A 330 -8.82 13.28 -7.28
N ALA A 331 -9.88 13.32 -8.10
CA ALA A 331 -10.51 14.57 -8.51
C ALA A 331 -11.09 15.32 -7.31
N LEU A 332 -11.77 14.61 -6.41
CA LEU A 332 -12.35 15.17 -5.18
C LEU A 332 -11.24 15.71 -4.25
N VAL A 333 -10.19 14.93 -3.98
CA VAL A 333 -9.06 15.35 -3.16
C VAL A 333 -8.37 16.57 -3.75
N ALA A 334 -8.19 16.63 -5.08
CA ALA A 334 -7.66 17.83 -5.74
C ALA A 334 -8.56 19.06 -5.50
N GLY A 335 -9.89 18.88 -5.56
CA GLY A 335 -10.86 19.94 -5.26
C GLY A 335 -10.78 20.42 -3.81
N ILE A 336 -10.73 19.51 -2.83
CA ILE A 336 -10.58 19.81 -1.40
C ILE A 336 -9.29 20.59 -1.14
N LYS A 337 -8.20 20.24 -1.84
CA LYS A 337 -6.91 20.96 -1.78
C LYS A 337 -6.90 22.29 -2.55
N GLY A 338 -8.03 22.75 -3.08
CA GLY A 338 -8.15 24.00 -3.84
C GLY A 338 -7.55 23.95 -5.25
N LYS A 339 -7.15 22.77 -5.74
CA LYS A 339 -6.59 22.56 -7.08
C LYS A 339 -7.71 22.36 -8.11
N LEU A 340 -8.55 23.38 -8.29
CA LEU A 340 -9.79 23.29 -9.10
C LEU A 340 -9.53 22.90 -10.56
N TYR A 341 -8.48 23.43 -11.19
CA TYR A 341 -8.12 23.05 -12.56
C TYR A 341 -7.75 21.56 -12.68
N LYS A 342 -6.91 21.06 -11.75
CA LYS A 342 -6.55 19.63 -11.66
C LYS A 342 -7.79 18.77 -11.46
N SER A 343 -8.67 19.16 -10.54
CA SER A 343 -9.94 18.48 -10.28
C SER A 343 -10.82 18.40 -11.52
N SER A 344 -10.99 19.51 -12.25
CA SER A 344 -11.75 19.56 -13.50
C SER A 344 -11.19 18.64 -14.57
N GLN A 345 -9.86 18.62 -14.77
CA GLN A 345 -9.23 17.72 -15.75
C GLN A 345 -9.41 16.24 -15.39
N LEU A 346 -9.31 15.89 -14.11
CA LEU A 346 -9.53 14.52 -13.64
C LEU A 346 -10.99 14.09 -13.85
N LEU A 347 -11.98 14.97 -13.63
CA LEU A 347 -13.38 14.70 -13.95
C LEU A 347 -13.61 14.51 -15.46
N MET A 348 -12.88 15.23 -16.30
CA MET A 348 -12.93 15.01 -17.75
C MET A 348 -12.31 13.67 -18.15
N LEU A 349 -11.19 13.26 -17.54
CA LEU A 349 -10.60 11.92 -17.74
C LEU A 349 -11.57 10.82 -17.30
N LEU A 350 -12.22 11.00 -16.15
CA LEU A 350 -13.23 10.07 -15.65
C LEU A 350 -14.38 9.85 -16.64
N ASN A 351 -14.79 10.90 -17.37
CA ASN A 351 -15.83 10.79 -18.40
C ASN A 351 -15.36 10.04 -19.67
N ALA A 352 -14.06 9.87 -19.86
CA ALA A 352 -13.48 9.12 -20.98
C ALA A 352 -13.28 7.63 -20.67
N VAL A 353 -13.44 7.21 -19.41
CA VAL A 353 -13.45 5.79 -19.03
C VAL A 353 -14.77 5.17 -19.50
N GLU A 354 -14.71 4.01 -20.14
CA GLU A 354 -15.89 3.28 -20.65
C GLU A 354 -16.38 2.19 -19.70
#